data_AF-A0AAV8XJS1-F1
#
_entry.id   AF-A0AAV8XJS1-F1
#
_cell.length_a   1.000
_cell.length_b   1.000
_cell.length_c   1.000
_cell.angle_alpha   90.00
_cell.angle_beta   90.00
_cell.angle_gamma   90.00
#
_symmetry.space_group_name_H-M   'P 1'
#
loop_
_entity.id
_entity.type
_entity.pdbx_description
1 polymer ?
#
loop_
_entity_poly.entity_id
_entity_poly.type
_entity_poly.pdbx_seq_one_letter_code
_entity_poly.pdbx_strand_id
1 'polypeptide(L)'
;MTVQFRKSIPFAKLLKDTSNYETTPGQNLGDYGFQKLSKLWALNLQIPDKCLIDAVIGGITDENIARTVRSVHHTDANTLYAYLNTMGNMPNKTYTPNTSHFVGDCRKPRLECTKCNKLGHTQDDGSDEEFTNTSPDLKEEASNVSLNLLPTKSRQ
;
A
#
# COMPACT_ATOMS: atom_id res chain seq x y z
N MET A 1 -9.71 -39.34 -35.08
CA MET A 1 -9.92 -38.27 -34.07
C MET A 1 -8.73 -38.31 -33.11
N THR A 2 -7.79 -37.39 -33.23
CA THR A 2 -6.57 -37.35 -32.41
C THR A 2 -6.90 -36.68 -31.08
N VAL A 3 -6.93 -37.47 -30.01
CA VAL A 3 -7.05 -36.95 -28.64
C VAL A 3 -5.71 -36.28 -28.30
N GLN A 4 -5.66 -34.96 -28.44
CA GLN A 4 -4.53 -34.16 -27.98
C GLN A 4 -4.50 -34.25 -26.45
N PHE A 5 -3.59 -35.07 -25.91
CA PHE A 5 -3.24 -35.02 -24.50
C PHE A 5 -2.69 -33.62 -24.21
N ARG A 6 -3.48 -32.77 -23.54
CA ARG A 6 -2.97 -31.53 -22.99
C ARG A 6 -1.90 -31.93 -21.98
N LYS A 7 -0.63 -31.73 -22.34
CA LYS A 7 0.49 -31.92 -21.41
C LYS A 7 0.16 -31.10 -20.17
N SER A 8 -0.02 -31.77 -19.03
CA SER A 8 -0.26 -31.08 -17.76
C SER A 8 0.92 -30.14 -17.54
N ILE A 9 0.63 -28.86 -17.28
CA ILE A 9 1.69 -27.92 -16.94
C ILE A 9 2.22 -28.39 -15.58
N PRO A 10 3.53 -28.66 -15.45
CA PRO A 10 4.07 -29.14 -14.19
C PRO A 10 3.85 -28.10 -13.10
N PHE A 11 3.37 -28.55 -11.93
CA PHE A 11 3.07 -27.68 -10.78
C PHE A 11 4.23 -26.75 -10.43
N ALA A 12 5.47 -27.25 -10.47
CA ALA A 12 6.66 -26.43 -10.21
C ALA A 12 6.79 -25.21 -11.14
N LYS A 13 6.38 -25.35 -12.41
CA LYS A 13 6.36 -24.24 -13.36
C LYS A 13 5.25 -23.26 -13.03
N LEU A 14 4.03 -23.74 -12.76
CA LEU A 14 2.91 -22.89 -12.36
C LEU A 14 3.22 -22.09 -11.08
N LEU A 15 3.81 -22.74 -10.08
CA LEU A 15 4.19 -22.12 -8.82
C LEU A 15 5.21 -21.00 -9.05
N LYS A 16 6.25 -21.28 -9.84
CA LYS A 16 7.27 -20.29 -10.19
C LYS A 16 6.68 -19.11 -10.97
N ASP A 17 5.86 -19.39 -11.97
CA ASP A 17 5.21 -18.38 -12.81
C ASP A 17 4.24 -17.51 -12.00
N THR A 18 3.60 -18.08 -10.97
CA THR A 18 2.68 -17.35 -10.07
C THR A 18 3.45 -16.50 -9.06
N SER A 19 4.51 -17.06 -8.48
CA SER A 19 5.38 -16.37 -7.52
C SER A 19 6.03 -15.13 -8.15
N ASN A 20 6.52 -15.26 -9.37
CA ASN A 20 7.22 -14.19 -10.10
C ASN A 20 6.28 -13.25 -10.86
N TYR A 21 4.97 -13.41 -10.72
CA TYR A 21 4.02 -12.53 -11.41
C TYR A 21 3.92 -11.19 -10.68
N GLU A 22 4.52 -10.17 -11.26
CA GLU A 22 4.62 -8.82 -10.70
C GLU A 22 3.91 -7.80 -11.60
N THR A 23 3.55 -6.66 -11.02
CA THR A 23 2.95 -5.54 -11.75
C THR A 23 3.93 -4.90 -12.72
N THR A 24 3.47 -4.56 -13.92
CA THR A 24 4.25 -3.75 -14.87
C THR A 24 3.85 -2.27 -14.83
N PRO A 25 4.79 -1.33 -15.10
CA PRO A 25 4.45 0.09 -15.20
C PRO A 25 3.37 0.35 -16.25
N GLY A 26 2.38 1.19 -15.92
CA GLY A 26 1.24 1.49 -16.78
C GLY A 26 0.13 0.43 -16.80
N GLN A 27 0.31 -0.73 -16.14
CA GLN A 27 -0.72 -1.77 -16.04
C GLN A 27 -1.84 -1.33 -15.09
N ASN A 28 -3.09 -1.68 -15.39
CA ASN A 28 -4.19 -1.53 -14.46
C ASN A 28 -4.04 -2.48 -13.25
N LEU A 29 -4.17 -1.95 -12.04
CA LEU A 29 -3.98 -2.72 -10.81
C LEU A 29 -5.11 -3.71 -10.52
N GLY A 30 -6.33 -3.40 -10.96
CA GLY A 30 -7.46 -4.33 -10.91
C GLY A 30 -7.18 -5.56 -11.79
N ASP A 31 -6.80 -5.35 -13.05
CA ASP A 31 -6.46 -6.44 -13.98
C ASP A 31 -5.30 -7.30 -13.46
N TYR A 32 -4.26 -6.66 -12.90
CA TYR A 32 -3.17 -7.37 -12.24
C TYR A 32 -3.67 -8.24 -11.09
N GLY A 33 -4.45 -7.67 -10.18
CA GLY A 33 -4.96 -8.38 -8.99
C GLY A 33 -5.77 -9.61 -9.39
N PHE A 34 -6.67 -9.46 -10.37
CA PHE A 34 -7.46 -10.56 -10.91
C PHE A 34 -6.59 -11.66 -11.53
N GLN A 35 -5.62 -11.28 -12.37
CA GLN A 35 -4.73 -12.24 -13.03
C GLN A 35 -3.85 -12.99 -12.01
N LYS A 36 -3.34 -12.30 -10.99
CA LYS A 36 -2.52 -12.94 -9.95
C LYS A 36 -3.33 -13.90 -9.09
N LEU A 37 -4.54 -13.51 -8.69
CA LEU A 37 -5.46 -14.40 -7.97
C LEU A 37 -5.86 -15.62 -8.81
N SER A 38 -6.15 -15.42 -10.09
CA SER A 38 -6.47 -16.53 -11.01
C SER A 38 -5.32 -17.54 -11.11
N LYS A 39 -4.06 -17.06 -11.17
CA LYS A 39 -2.87 -17.93 -11.14
C LYS A 39 -2.70 -18.67 -9.81
N LEU A 40 -2.96 -18.00 -8.69
CA LEU A 40 -2.91 -18.63 -7.36
C LEU A 40 -3.96 -19.74 -7.22
N TRP A 41 -5.19 -19.50 -7.69
CA TRP A 41 -6.25 -20.51 -7.68
C TRP A 41 -5.97 -21.67 -8.64
N ALA A 42 -5.27 -21.42 -9.77
CA ALA A 42 -4.85 -22.48 -10.69
C ALA A 42 -3.87 -23.49 -10.07
N LEU A 43 -3.22 -23.14 -8.95
CA LEU A 43 -2.37 -24.07 -8.20
C LEU A 43 -3.19 -25.14 -7.44
N ASN A 44 -4.51 -24.94 -7.31
CA ASN A 44 -5.41 -25.81 -6.54
C ASN A 44 -4.91 -26.07 -5.10
N LEU A 45 -4.35 -25.03 -4.48
CA LEU A 45 -3.89 -25.05 -3.10
C LEU A 45 -4.95 -24.40 -2.21
N GLN A 46 -5.16 -24.98 -1.03
CA GLN A 46 -6.02 -24.38 -0.02
C GLN A 46 -5.24 -23.29 0.73
N ILE A 47 -5.19 -22.10 0.15
CA ILE A 47 -4.46 -20.94 0.68
C ILE A 47 -5.45 -20.03 1.43
N PRO A 48 -5.18 -19.64 2.69
CA PRO A 48 -6.02 -18.68 3.41
C PRO A 48 -6.04 -17.30 2.71
N ASP A 49 -7.18 -16.60 2.77
CA ASP A 49 -7.35 -15.28 2.13
C ASP A 49 -6.29 -14.27 2.55
N LYS A 50 -5.88 -14.28 3.82
CA LYS A 50 -4.80 -13.43 4.33
C LYS A 50 -3.49 -13.62 3.55
N CYS A 51 -3.16 -14.86 3.20
CA CYS A 51 -1.96 -15.19 2.42
C CYS A 51 -2.14 -14.84 0.93
N LEU A 52 -3.36 -14.95 0.39
CA LEU A 52 -3.65 -14.51 -0.97
C LEU A 52 -3.48 -13.00 -1.11
N ILE A 53 -4.03 -12.24 -0.16
CA ILE A 53 -3.90 -10.78 -0.09
C ILE A 53 -2.42 -10.38 -0.01
N ASP A 54 -1.67 -11.02 0.90
CA ASP A 54 -0.24 -10.75 1.04
C ASP A 54 0.54 -11.06 -0.25
N ALA A 55 0.23 -12.18 -0.92
CA ALA A 55 0.86 -12.56 -2.18
C ALA A 55 0.57 -11.58 -3.34
N VAL A 56 -0.64 -11.00 -3.38
CA VAL A 56 -1.00 -9.97 -4.36
C VAL A 56 -0.27 -8.67 -4.05
N ILE A 57 -0.28 -8.20 -2.79
CA ILE A 57 0.42 -6.97 -2.38
C ILE A 57 1.93 -7.11 -2.61
N GLY A 58 2.50 -8.27 -2.29
CA GLY A 58 3.93 -8.53 -2.44
C GLY A 58 4.43 -8.53 -3.89
N GLY A 59 3.55 -8.66 -4.89
CA GLY A 59 3.95 -8.52 -6.30
C GLY A 59 3.71 -7.13 -6.90
N ILE A 60 3.32 -6.15 -6.08
CA ILE A 60 3.25 -4.75 -6.48
C ILE A 60 4.67 -4.18 -6.44
N THR A 61 5.18 -3.75 -7.59
CA THR A 61 6.57 -3.29 -7.74
C THR A 61 6.82 -1.89 -7.17
N ASP A 62 5.78 -1.05 -7.07
CA ASP A 62 5.87 0.23 -6.39
C ASP A 62 5.58 0.11 -4.90
N GLU A 63 6.60 0.37 -4.08
CA GLU A 63 6.55 0.25 -2.62
C GLU A 63 5.55 1.22 -1.97
N ASN A 64 5.33 2.41 -2.53
CA ASN A 64 4.37 3.36 -1.96
C ASN A 64 2.94 2.86 -2.16
N ILE A 65 2.67 2.29 -3.35
CA ILE A 65 1.39 1.66 -3.64
C ILE A 65 1.21 0.42 -2.77
N ALA A 66 2.22 -0.46 -2.69
CA ALA A 66 2.14 -1.66 -1.86
C ALA A 66 1.87 -1.31 -0.38
N ARG A 67 2.53 -0.28 0.15
CA ARG A 67 2.29 0.23 1.52
C ARG A 67 0.87 0.77 1.68
N THR A 68 0.39 1.53 0.71
CA THR A 68 -0.96 2.11 0.73
C THR A 68 -2.02 1.00 0.76
N VAL A 69 -1.92 0.01 -0.14
CA VAL A 69 -2.83 -1.15 -0.16
C VAL A 69 -2.76 -1.91 1.16
N ARG A 70 -1.56 -2.16 1.69
CA ARG A 70 -1.39 -2.86 2.98
C ARG A 70 -2.07 -2.13 4.15
N SER A 71 -2.19 -0.81 4.11
CA SER A 71 -2.79 0.00 5.19
C SER A 71 -4.31 -0.11 5.29
N VAL A 72 -5.00 -0.46 4.20
CA VAL A 72 -6.48 -0.47 4.13
C VAL A 72 -7.09 -1.76 4.74
N HIS A 73 -6.25 -2.70 5.18
CA HIS A 73 -6.63 -3.96 5.83
C HIS A 73 -7.81 -4.67 5.16
N HIS A 74 -7.53 -5.36 4.06
CA HIS A 74 -8.54 -6.14 3.34
C HIS A 74 -8.90 -7.43 4.10
N THR A 75 -10.19 -7.79 4.11
CA THR A 75 -10.68 -9.01 4.78
C THR A 75 -10.68 -10.21 3.84
N ASP A 76 -10.88 -9.95 2.55
CA ASP A 76 -11.08 -10.96 1.51
C ASP A 76 -10.45 -10.50 0.18
N ALA A 77 -10.31 -11.44 -0.76
CA ALA A 77 -9.71 -11.16 -2.06
C ALA A 77 -10.56 -10.21 -2.94
N ASN A 78 -11.88 -10.18 -2.76
CA ASN A 78 -12.76 -9.34 -3.57
C ASN A 78 -12.69 -7.87 -3.12
N THR A 79 -12.63 -7.62 -1.81
CA THR A 79 -12.41 -6.25 -1.28
C THR A 79 -11.06 -5.69 -1.69
N LEU A 80 -10.01 -6.53 -1.73
CA LEU A 80 -8.72 -6.15 -2.30
C LEU A 80 -8.85 -5.80 -3.80
N TYR A 81 -9.49 -6.65 -4.59
CA TYR A 81 -9.67 -6.41 -6.03
C TYR A 81 -10.43 -5.10 -6.30
N ALA A 82 -11.54 -4.87 -5.60
CA ALA A 82 -12.31 -3.64 -5.72
C ALA A 82 -11.44 -2.41 -5.41
N TYR A 83 -10.65 -2.46 -4.34
CA TYR A 83 -9.74 -1.39 -3.97
C TYR A 83 -8.66 -1.14 -5.04
N LEU A 84 -8.00 -2.19 -5.52
CA LEU A 84 -6.99 -2.08 -6.58
C LEU A 84 -7.58 -1.46 -7.86
N ASN A 85 -8.83 -1.80 -8.19
CA ASN A 85 -9.53 -1.23 -9.34
C ASN A 85 -9.77 0.29 -9.19
N THR A 86 -9.98 0.79 -7.97
CA THR A 86 -10.10 2.23 -7.71
C THR A 86 -8.79 3.00 -7.80
N MET A 87 -7.65 2.35 -7.57
CA MET A 87 -6.34 3.00 -7.67
C MET A 87 -5.87 3.22 -9.12
N GLY A 88 -6.51 2.55 -10.08
CA GLY A 88 -6.24 2.73 -11.50
C GLY A 88 -4.93 2.07 -11.96
N ASN A 89 -4.10 2.81 -12.67
CA ASN A 89 -2.91 2.27 -13.33
C ASN A 89 -1.65 2.46 -12.50
N MET A 90 -0.75 1.48 -12.58
CA MET A 90 0.59 1.54 -12.00
C MET A 90 1.34 2.75 -12.58
N PRO A 91 1.93 3.63 -11.74
CA PRO A 91 2.73 4.75 -12.18
C PRO A 91 3.84 4.26 -13.11
N ASN A 92 4.01 4.98 -14.21
CA ASN A 92 5.19 4.82 -15.02
C ASN A 92 6.31 5.55 -14.27
N LYS A 93 7.27 4.81 -13.67
CA LYS A 93 8.48 5.41 -13.13
C LYS A 93 9.31 5.94 -14.29
N THR A 94 8.91 7.08 -14.85
CA THR A 94 9.87 7.98 -15.47
C THR A 94 10.71 8.50 -14.33
N TYR A 95 11.90 7.91 -14.19
CA TYR A 95 12.92 8.39 -13.27
C TYR A 95 13.29 9.82 -13.70
N THR A 96 12.56 10.83 -13.21
CA THR A 96 13.10 12.18 -13.14
C THR A 96 13.96 12.19 -11.90
N PRO A 97 15.30 12.30 -12.04
CA PRO A 97 16.16 12.46 -10.88
C PRO A 97 15.87 13.83 -10.27
N ASN A 98 14.84 13.91 -9.43
CA ASN A 98 14.86 14.85 -8.34
C ASN A 98 15.89 14.28 -7.37
N THR A 99 17.16 14.48 -7.74
CA THR A 99 18.32 14.16 -6.91
C THR A 99 18.05 14.78 -5.57
N SER A 100 17.70 13.95 -4.59
CA SER A 100 17.66 14.30 -3.18
C SER A 100 19.09 14.63 -2.79
N HIS A 101 19.51 15.84 -3.09
CA HIS A 101 20.70 16.41 -2.51
C HIS A 101 20.32 16.85 -1.09
N PHE A 102 21.24 16.71 -0.14
CA PHE A 102 21.01 17.22 1.19
C PHE A 102 20.75 18.73 1.11
N VAL A 103 19.91 19.27 2.00
CA VAL A 103 19.54 20.70 2.00
C VAL A 103 20.78 21.61 1.99
N GLY A 104 21.90 21.16 2.59
CA GLY A 104 23.18 21.87 2.56
C GLY A 104 23.90 21.90 1.20
N ASP A 105 23.63 20.94 0.31
CA ASP A 105 24.22 20.83 -1.02
C ASP A 105 23.37 21.49 -2.12
N CYS A 106 22.27 22.17 -1.73
CA CYS A 106 21.41 22.87 -2.66
C CYS A 106 22.06 24.17 -3.13
N ARG A 107 22.50 24.21 -4.39
CA ARG A 107 23.01 25.45 -5.02
C ARG A 107 21.90 26.43 -5.43
N LYS A 108 20.63 26.09 -5.25
CA LYS A 108 19.52 27.01 -5.55
C LYS A 108 19.34 27.97 -4.35
N PRO A 109 19.14 29.27 -4.60
CA PRO A 109 18.92 30.21 -3.52
C PRO A 109 17.68 29.82 -2.72
N ARG A 110 17.80 29.92 -1.40
CA ARG A 110 16.71 29.69 -0.46
C ARG A 110 15.66 30.80 -0.66
N LEU A 111 14.56 30.46 -1.33
CA LEU A 111 13.47 31.40 -1.59
C LEU A 111 12.69 31.63 -0.28
N GLU A 112 12.89 32.80 0.30
CA GLU A 112 12.13 33.33 1.43
C GLU A 112 11.00 34.21 0.91
N CYS A 113 9.77 33.94 1.36
CA CYS A 113 8.65 34.80 1.05
C CYS A 113 8.74 36.08 1.87
N THR A 114 8.79 37.23 1.20
CA THR A 114 8.88 38.56 1.84
C THR A 114 7.62 38.98 2.60
N LYS A 115 6.49 38.29 2.41
CA LYS A 115 5.23 38.57 3.15
C LYS A 115 5.19 37.86 4.51
N CYS A 116 5.68 36.63 4.60
CA CYS A 116 5.55 35.79 5.79
C CYS A 116 6.88 35.30 6.37
N ASN A 117 8.02 35.65 5.76
CA ASN A 117 9.36 35.19 6.11
C ASN A 117 9.49 33.66 6.19
N LYS A 118 8.59 32.91 5.54
CA LYS A 118 8.62 31.45 5.45
C LYS A 118 9.22 31.01 4.12
N LEU A 119 9.69 29.78 4.12
CA LEU A 119 10.41 29.17 3.01
C LEU A 119 9.49 28.30 2.17
N GLY A 120 9.79 28.20 0.87
CA GLY A 120 9.21 27.15 0.01
C GLY A 120 7.98 27.55 -0.81
N HIS A 121 7.66 28.84 -0.93
CA HIS A 121 6.65 29.36 -1.85
C HIS A 121 7.05 30.73 -2.41
N THR A 122 6.50 31.08 -3.56
CA THR A 122 6.64 32.42 -4.16
C THR A 122 5.49 33.33 -3.71
N GLN A 123 5.67 34.65 -3.76
CA GLN A 123 4.73 35.66 -3.22
C GLN A 123 3.29 35.57 -3.79
N ASP A 124 3.14 34.88 -4.93
CA ASP A 124 1.89 34.69 -5.67
C ASP A 124 1.11 33.42 -5.26
N ASP A 125 1.71 32.53 -4.45
CA ASP A 125 1.07 31.30 -3.96
C ASP A 125 0.47 31.45 -2.55
N GLY A 126 0.51 32.66 -1.98
CA GLY A 126 -0.02 32.96 -0.65
C GLY A 126 -1.54 33.10 -0.68
N SER A 127 -2.26 32.00 -0.52
CA SER A 127 -3.67 32.03 -0.09
C SER A 127 -3.71 32.35 1.41
N ASP A 128 -4.50 33.36 1.78
CA ASP A 128 -4.75 33.86 3.13
C ASP A 128 -5.54 32.87 4.02
N GLU A 129 -5.07 31.63 4.14
CA GLU A 129 -5.62 30.63 5.04
C GLU A 129 -4.57 30.33 6.11
N GLU A 130 -4.83 30.86 7.31
CA GLU A 130 -4.06 30.68 8.52
C GLU A 130 -4.00 29.19 8.91
N PHE A 131 -3.01 28.47 8.38
CA PHE A 131 -2.64 27.16 8.90
C PHE A 131 -2.02 27.36 10.29
N THR A 132 -2.87 27.30 11.30
CA THR A 132 -2.49 27.12 12.70
C THR A 132 -1.81 25.75 12.85
N ASN A 133 -0.48 25.75 12.73
CA ASN A 133 0.34 24.62 13.11
C ASN A 133 0.28 24.47 14.63
N THR A 134 -0.70 23.73 15.13
CA THR A 134 -0.63 23.20 16.49
C THR A 134 -0.02 21.81 16.38
N SER A 135 1.27 21.70 16.70
CA SER A 135 1.90 20.40 16.99
C SER A 135 1.20 19.78 18.20
N PRO A 136 0.79 18.51 18.18
CA PRO A 136 0.54 17.80 19.42
C PRO A 136 1.89 17.31 19.97
N ASP A 137 2.40 18.11 20.90
CA ASP A 137 3.42 17.75 21.89
C ASP A 137 2.91 16.52 22.66
N LEU A 138 3.61 15.40 22.56
CA LEU A 138 3.40 14.24 23.41
C LEU A 138 3.82 14.63 24.84
N LYS A 139 2.84 14.94 25.68
CA LYS A 139 3.00 14.90 27.13
C LYS A 139 2.03 13.87 27.71
N GLU A 140 2.64 12.98 28.47
CA GLU A 140 2.02 12.13 29.47
C GLU A 140 0.92 12.86 30.25
N GLU A 141 -0.10 12.13 30.66
CA GLU A 141 -0.40 11.92 32.08
C GLU A 141 -1.54 10.88 32.19
N ALA A 142 -1.39 9.99 33.15
CA ALA A 142 -2.30 8.91 33.48
C ALA A 142 -3.69 9.41 33.92
N SER A 143 -4.70 8.52 33.87
CA SER A 143 -5.37 8.01 35.08
C SER A 143 -6.78 7.44 34.78
N ASN A 144 -6.97 6.22 35.30
CA ASN A 144 -8.22 5.64 35.81
C ASN A 144 -9.42 5.40 34.90
N VAL A 145 -9.54 4.13 34.45
CA VAL A 145 -10.82 3.42 34.58
C VAL A 145 -10.56 2.12 35.36
N SER A 146 -10.97 2.14 36.62
CA SER A 146 -10.88 1.00 37.53
C SER A 146 -11.75 -0.16 37.08
N LEU A 147 -11.16 -1.35 37.20
CA LEU A 147 -11.84 -2.64 37.27
C LEU A 147 -12.98 -2.63 38.31
N ASN A 148 -14.04 -3.37 38.00
CA ASN A 148 -14.75 -4.21 38.98
C ASN A 148 -15.12 -5.52 38.24
N LEU A 149 -14.25 -6.53 38.29
CA LEU A 149 -14.32 -7.70 39.19
C LEU A 149 -15.66 -8.48 39.11
N LEU A 150 -15.61 -9.64 38.46
CA LEU A 150 -16.28 -10.85 38.96
C LEU A 150 -15.37 -11.47 40.04
N PRO A 151 -15.95 -12.08 41.09
CA PRO A 151 -15.78 -13.52 41.20
C PRO A 151 -16.98 -14.29 41.77
N THR A 152 -16.82 -15.60 41.70
CA THR A 152 -17.72 -16.74 41.85
C THR A 152 -18.17 -17.13 43.27
N LYS A 153 -19.21 -18.01 43.30
CA LYS A 153 -19.48 -19.16 44.22
C LYS A 153 -20.48 -19.02 45.40
N SER A 154 -21.47 -19.92 45.33
CA SER A 154 -21.92 -20.88 46.36
C SER A 154 -22.99 -20.54 47.42
N ARG A 155 -24.01 -21.41 47.42
CA ARG A 155 -24.81 -21.99 48.53
C ARG A 155 -25.81 -21.08 49.27
N GLN A 156 -27.11 -21.38 49.12
CA GLN A 156 -27.86 -22.29 50.01
C GLN A 156 -29.01 -22.92 49.25
#